data_AF-A0A0V9UJG0-F1
#
_entry.id   AF-A0A0V9UJG0-F1
#
_cell.length_a   1.000
_cell.length_b   1.000
_cell.length_c   1.000
_cell.angle_alpha   90.00
_cell.angle_beta   90.00
_cell.angle_gamma   90.00
#
_symmetry.space_group_name_H-M   'P 1'
#
loop_
_entity.id
_entity.type
_entity.pdbx_description
1 polymer ?
#
loop_
_entity_poly.entity_id
_entity_poly.type
_entity_poly.pdbx_seq_one_letter_code
_entity_poly.pdbx_strand_id
1 'polypeptide(L)'
;MSDVLYVPIRRRDSSGQVRLEMRTLPDGRLALPAYTSLEELVRCCGTQQPWMGVDNTGLQEVHRTTGYDVVLLDGRQPPPPPIEDDDRPFEDPLGRRETR
;
A
#
# COMPACT_ATOMS: atom_id res chain seq x y z
N MET A 1 -17.90 12.34 16.68
CA MET A 1 -17.63 10.93 16.33
C MET A 1 -16.57 10.96 15.26
N SER A 2 -15.37 10.47 15.55
CA SER A 2 -14.32 10.37 14.54
C SER A 2 -14.62 9.12 13.72
N ASP A 3 -14.90 9.31 12.43
CA ASP A 3 -15.05 8.19 11.50
C ASP A 3 -13.64 7.68 11.16
N VAL A 4 -13.36 6.42 11.48
CA VAL A 4 -12.07 5.79 11.22
C VAL A 4 -12.22 4.91 9.99
N LEU A 5 -11.37 5.15 8.99
CA LEU A 5 -11.27 4.32 7.80
C LEU A 5 -10.11 3.34 7.94
N TYR A 6 -10.28 2.15 7.40
CA TYR A 6 -9.27 1.12 7.35
C TYR A 6 -8.58 1.16 5.99
N VAL A 7 -7.27 1.37 5.97
CA VAL A 7 -6.49 1.39 4.73
C VAL A 7 -5.52 0.21 4.70
N PRO A 8 -5.39 -0.49 3.55
CA PRO A 8 -4.44 -1.59 3.41
C PRO A 8 -3.01 -1.05 3.37
N ILE A 9 -2.11 -1.74 4.06
CA ILE A 9 -0.68 -1.46 4.04
C ILE A 9 0.06 -2.69 3.50
N ARG A 10 1.27 -2.48 2.98
CA ARG A 10 2.20 -3.58 2.72
C ARG A 10 2.72 -4.13 4.03
N ARG A 11 3.06 -5.42 4.04
CA ARG A 11 3.84 -5.99 5.14
C ARG A 11 5.12 -5.18 5.29
N ARG A 12 5.47 -4.82 6.53
CA ARG A 12 6.73 -4.12 6.81
C ARG A 12 7.88 -4.96 6.29
N ASP A 13 8.68 -4.37 5.43
CA ASP A 13 10.00 -4.85 5.09
C ASP A 13 10.98 -4.54 6.23
N SER A 14 12.22 -5.04 6.11
CA SER A 14 13.28 -4.87 7.10
C SER A 14 13.65 -3.40 7.37
N SER A 15 13.21 -2.45 6.53
CA SER A 15 13.34 -1.01 6.78
C SER A 15 12.42 -0.47 7.89
N GLY A 16 11.41 -1.24 8.31
CA GLY A 16 10.42 -0.83 9.31
C GLY A 16 9.43 0.23 8.82
N GLN A 17 9.49 0.63 7.54
CA GLN A 17 8.59 1.62 6.97
C GLN A 17 7.21 1.02 6.70
N VAL A 18 6.16 1.77 7.06
CA VAL A 18 4.79 1.42 6.69
C VAL A 18 4.51 2.00 5.31
N ARG A 19 4.30 1.14 4.33
CA ARG A 19 3.97 1.56 2.95
C ARG A 19 2.49 1.31 2.70
N LEU A 20 1.77 2.35 2.30
CA LEU A 20 0.36 2.23 1.92
C LEU A 20 0.23 1.45 0.61
N GLU A 21 -0.81 0.64 0.51
CA GLU A 21 -1.11 -0.09 -0.71
C GLU A 21 -1.92 0.77 -1.69
N MET A 22 -1.24 1.77 -2.24
CA MET A 22 -1.78 2.67 -3.25
C MET A 22 -1.99 1.94 -4.58
N ARG A 23 -2.93 2.39 -5.40
CA ARG A 23 -3.16 1.85 -6.73
C ARG A 23 -3.23 2.93 -7.78
N THR A 24 -2.66 2.67 -8.95
CA THR A 24 -2.86 3.53 -10.12
C THR A 24 -4.06 3.03 -10.91
N LEU A 25 -5.03 3.91 -11.14
CA LEU A 25 -6.22 3.65 -11.92
C LEU A 25 -5.91 3.63 -13.43
N PRO A 26 -6.79 3.03 -14.27
CA PRO A 26 -6.58 3.01 -15.73
C PRO A 26 -6.48 4.40 -16.37
N ASP A 27 -7.02 5.43 -15.72
CA ASP A 27 -6.95 6.83 -16.15
C ASP A 27 -5.67 7.55 -15.65
N GLY A 28 -4.76 6.83 -14.99
CA GLY A 28 -3.50 7.34 -14.47
C GLY A 28 -3.56 7.92 -13.06
N ARG A 29 -4.75 8.06 -12.46
CA ARG A 29 -4.90 8.62 -11.11
C ARG A 29 -4.40 7.66 -10.03
N LEU A 30 -3.79 8.21 -8.99
CA LEU A 30 -3.37 7.48 -7.81
C LEU A 30 -4.53 7.41 -6.82
N ALA A 31 -5.01 6.20 -6.57
CA ALA A 31 -6.08 5.88 -5.64
C ALA A 31 -5.54 5.36 -4.30
N LEU A 32 -6.10 5.88 -3.21
CA LEU A 32 -6.01 5.31 -1.87
C LEU A 32 -7.23 4.41 -1.62
N PRO A 33 -7.06 3.09 -1.48
CA PRO A 33 -8.14 2.21 -1.01
C PRO A 33 -8.43 2.50 0.45
N ALA A 34 -9.71 2.68 0.79
CA ALA A 34 -10.16 2.88 2.15
C ALA A 34 -11.47 2.13 2.39
N TYR A 35 -11.64 1.63 3.60
CA TYR A 35 -12.80 0.83 3.96
C TYR A 35 -13.45 1.37 5.22
N THR A 36 -14.78 1.41 5.25
CA THR A 36 -15.53 1.85 6.43
C THR A 36 -15.56 0.77 7.52
N SER A 37 -15.25 -0.47 7.16
CA SER A 37 -15.22 -1.61 8.08
C SER A 37 -14.09 -2.58 7.74
N LEU A 38 -13.64 -3.33 8.76
CA LEU A 38 -12.66 -4.40 8.56
C LEU A 38 -13.24 -5.56 7.73
N GLU A 39 -14.56 -5.76 7.77
CA GLU A 39 -15.24 -6.79 6.98
C GLU A 39 -15.12 -6.51 5.48
N GLU A 40 -15.42 -5.29 5.03
CA GLU A 40 -15.26 -4.92 3.61
C GLU A 40 -13.78 -4.96 3.18
N LEU A 41 -12.85 -4.57 4.06
CA LEU A 41 -11.42 -4.72 3.80
C LEU A 41 -11.04 -6.18 3.59
N VAL A 42 -11.45 -7.09 4.47
CA VAL A 42 -11.15 -8.53 4.37
C VAL A 42 -11.82 -9.13 3.14
N ARG A 43 -13.04 -8.70 2.83
CA ARG A 43 -13.77 -9.15 1.64
C ARG A 43 -13.06 -8.76 0.34
N CYS A 44 -12.42 -7.60 0.30
CA CYS A 44 -11.74 -7.09 -0.89
C CYS A 44 -10.26 -7.50 -0.99
N CYS A 45 -9.53 -7.51 0.14
CA CYS A 45 -8.09 -7.74 0.18
C CYS A 45 -7.68 -9.11 0.74
N GLY A 46 -8.61 -9.84 1.35
CA GLY A 46 -8.35 -11.12 2.02
C GLY A 46 -7.97 -10.98 3.50
N THR A 47 -8.06 -12.09 4.23
CA THR A 47 -7.86 -12.15 5.70
C THR A 47 -6.43 -11.89 6.15
N GLN A 48 -5.44 -12.06 5.27
CA GLN A 48 -4.03 -11.88 5.59
C GLN A 48 -3.48 -10.48 5.27
N GLN A 49 -4.33 -9.59 4.74
CA GLN A 49 -3.95 -8.23 4.41
C GLN A 49 -3.70 -7.43 5.70
N PRO A 50 -2.50 -6.87 5.91
CA PRO A 50 -2.29 -5.92 6.99
C PRO A 50 -2.92 -4.57 6.65
N TRP A 51 -3.38 -3.87 7.67
CA TRP A 51 -4.12 -2.62 7.57
C TRP A 51 -3.77 -1.67 8.70
N MET A 52 -4.13 -0.40 8.54
CA MET A 52 -4.09 0.60 9.61
C MET A 52 -5.41 1.39 9.64
N GLY A 53 -5.82 1.79 10.84
CA GLY A 53 -6.94 2.73 11.02
C GLY A 53 -6.45 4.16 10.84
N VAL A 54 -7.19 4.94 10.07
CA VAL A 54 -6.87 6.32 9.70
C VAL A 54 -8.10 7.17 9.97
N ASP A 55 -7.94 8.20 10.80
CA ASP A 55 -8.97 9.22 11.00
C ASP A 55 -8.80 10.36 9.98
N ASN A 56 -9.65 11.38 10.05
CA ASN A 56 -9.58 12.52 9.15
C ASN A 56 -8.21 13.24 9.17
N THR A 57 -7.53 13.29 10.32
CA THR A 57 -6.22 13.93 10.44
C THR A 57 -5.15 13.08 9.76
N GLY A 58 -5.17 11.77 10.00
CA GLY A 58 -4.29 10.82 9.34
C GLY A 58 -4.50 10.82 7.83
N LEU A 59 -5.75 10.94 7.37
CA LEU A 59 -6.07 10.97 5.94
C LEU A 59 -5.44 12.20 5.26
N GLN A 60 -5.46 13.36 5.93
CA GLN A 60 -4.76 14.54 5.42
C GLN A 60 -3.25 14.38 5.38
N GLU A 61 -2.65 13.71 6.37
CA GLU A 61 -1.21 13.41 6.36
C GLU A 61 -0.85 12.45 5.22
N VAL A 62 -1.66 11.42 5.01
CA VAL A 62 -1.50 10.49 3.89
C VAL A 62 -1.61 11.22 2.55
N HIS A 63 -2.57 12.13 2.41
CA HIS A 63 -2.70 12.94 1.18
C HIS A 63 -1.47 13.84 0.98
N ARG A 64 -0.98 14.51 2.03
CA ARG A 64 0.23 15.34 1.95
C ARG A 64 1.47 14.56 1.53
N THR A 65 1.62 13.33 2.00
CA THR A 65 2.82 12.51 1.77
C THR A 65 2.78 11.73 0.46
N THR A 66 1.60 11.26 0.05
CA THR A 66 1.44 10.41 -1.15
C THR A 66 0.93 11.15 -2.37
N GLY A 67 0.20 12.26 -2.19
CA GLY A 67 -0.41 13.02 -3.27
C GLY A 67 -1.50 12.25 -4.03
N TYR A 68 -2.25 11.37 -3.34
CA TYR A 68 -3.31 10.59 -4.00
C TYR A 68 -4.41 11.48 -4.57
N ASP A 69 -4.94 11.12 -5.73
CA ASP A 69 -5.97 11.88 -6.43
C ASP A 69 -7.38 11.53 -5.93
N VAL A 70 -7.60 10.27 -5.55
CA VAL A 70 -8.93 9.76 -5.19
C VAL A 70 -8.89 8.74 -4.06
N VAL A 71 -9.98 8.66 -3.30
CA VAL A 71 -10.22 7.58 -2.34
C VAL A 71 -11.19 6.59 -2.95
N LEU A 72 -10.82 5.31 -2.97
CA LEU A 72 -11.71 4.21 -3.35
C LEU A 72 -12.33 3.66 -2.07
N LEU A 73 -13.54 4.14 -1.75
CA LEU A 73 -14.25 3.73 -0.54
C LEU A 73 -15.06 2.45 -0.78
N ASP A 74 -14.81 1.41 0.02
CA ASP A 74 -15.52 0.11 0.00
C ASP A 74 -15.69 -0.51 -1.40
N GLY A 75 -14.80 -0.15 -2.32
CA GLY A 75 -14.82 -0.63 -3.69
C GLY A 75 -14.17 -2.01 -3.78
N ARG A 76 -14.85 -2.97 -4.43
CA ARG A 76 -14.18 -4.22 -4.83
C ARG A 76 -13.03 -3.91 -5.76
N GLN A 77 -11.82 -4.05 -5.25
CA GLN A 77 -10.61 -3.84 -6.04
C GLN A 77 -10.16 -5.15 -6.69
N PRO A 78 -9.58 -5.11 -7.91
CA PRO A 78 -8.80 -6.23 -8.41
C PRO A 78 -7.65 -6.52 -7.44
N PRO A 79 -7.24 -7.80 -7.28
CA PRO A 79 -6.17 -8.19 -6.38
C PRO A 79 -4.91 -7.35 -6.65
N PRO A 80 -4.07 -7.09 -5.63
CA PRO A 80 -2.85 -6.33 -5.86
C PRO A 80 -2.05 -7.02 -6.96
N PRO A 81 -1.30 -6.25 -7.78
CA PRO A 81 -0.30 -6.89 -8.62
C PRO A 81 0.55 -7.78 -7.69
N PRO A 82 0.89 -9.01 -8.13
CA PRO A 82 1.77 -9.86 -7.35
C PRO A 82 2.98 -9.02 -6.95
N ILE A 83 3.40 -9.15 -5.69
CA ILE A 83 4.63 -8.53 -5.24
C ILE A 83 5.69 -9.11 -6.18
N GLU A 84 6.17 -8.31 -7.12
CA GLU A 84 7.47 -8.58 -7.71
C GLU A 84 8.40 -8.50 -6.51
N ASP A 85 8.79 -9.66 -5.98
CA ASP A 85 9.98 -9.74 -5.14
C ASP A 85 11.02 -8.99 -5.96
N ASP A 86 11.39 -7.79 -5.51
CA ASP A 86 12.53 -7.06 -6.02
C ASP A 86 13.77 -7.81 -5.51
N ASP A 87 13.86 -9.09 -5.85
CA ASP A 87 15.08 -9.89 -5.93
C ASP A 87 15.78 -9.48 -7.23
N ARG A 88 15.80 -8.17 -7.53
CA ARG A 88 16.88 -7.66 -8.36
C ARG A 88 18.10 -7.91 -7.50
N PRO A 89 19.03 -8.80 -7.91
CA PRO A 89 20.32 -8.82 -7.28
C PRO A 89 20.80 -7.37 -7.31
N PHE A 90 21.29 -6.85 -6.20
CA PHE A 90 22.04 -5.61 -6.21
C PHE A 90 23.16 -5.85 -7.23
N GLU A 91 22.97 -5.39 -8.47
CA GLU A 91 23.96 -5.52 -9.53
C GLU A 91 25.13 -4.70 -9.03
N ASP A 92 26.13 -5.39 -8.48
CA ASP A 92 27.31 -4.78 -7.91
C ASP A 92 27.92 -3.89 -9.00
N PRO A 93 27.84 -2.55 -8.90
CA PRO A 93 28.30 -1.67 -9.97
C PRO A 93 29.83 -1.68 -10.10
N LEU A 94 30.50 -2.42 -9.22
CA LEU A 94 31.93 -2.60 -9.20
C LEU A 94 32.22 -4.09 -9.36
N GLY A 95 32.23 -4.58 -10.61
CA GLY A 95 32.54 -5.97 -10.97
C GLY A 95 33.91 -6.44 -10.47
N ARG A 96 34.03 -6.74 -9.18
CA ARG A 96 35.20 -7.35 -8.56
C ARG A 96 35.03 -8.86 -8.58
N ARG A 97 35.45 -9.44 -9.70
CA ARG A 97 35.95 -10.81 -9.70
C ARG A 97 37.27 -10.80 -8.96
N GLU A 98 37.30 -11.26 -7.70
CA GLU A 98 38.57 -11.64 -7.08
C GLU A 98 38.48 -13.05 -6.50
N THR A 99 39.00 -13.96 -7.31
CA THR A 99 39.59 -15.28 -7.03
C THR A 99 40.20 -15.42 -5.65
N ARG A 100 39.82 -16.48 -4.91
CA ARG A 100 40.72 -17.58 -4.49
C ARG A 100 39.94 -18.67 -3.76
#